data_AF-A0A8J7TLJ8-F1
#
_entry.id   AF-A0A8J7TLJ8-F1
#
_cell.length_a   1.000
_cell.length_b   1.000
_cell.length_c   1.000
_cell.angle_alpha   90.00
_cell.angle_beta   90.00
_cell.angle_gamma   90.00
#
_symmetry.space_group_name_H-M   'P 1'
#
loop_
_entity.id
_entity.type
_entity.pdbx_description
1 polymer ?
#
loop_
_entity_poly.entity_id
_entity_poly.type
_entity_poly.pdbx_seq_one_letter_code
_entity_poly.pdbx_strand_id
1 'polypeptide(L)'
;MSPSFSSQNTVGNYFQQILRDWVVNGKFPETTVEACSPSLATKMGATTESFTFDNYIHSSQTPEWSLRPLDFGSDLGGTLYIYLPTTWAQLNKLDNATQVLSGGLPRQTLYLMDKPDWSKTLEQFLSQGEISAFVYYLIQPPEFHQWICCMEAGNKVWVFGFYTAPGKLLITKADATDKASLELQLTSLINSNPWYGFISTASSTSLSPV
;
A
#
# COMPACT_ATOMS: atom_id res chain seq x y z
N MET A 1 -16.49 4.39 17.51
CA MET A 1 -15.90 3.31 18.34
C MET A 1 -15.31 2.31 17.37
N SER A 2 -13.98 2.27 17.25
CA SER A 2 -13.29 1.29 16.42
C SER A 2 -13.36 -0.09 17.09
N PRO A 3 -13.64 -1.18 16.35
CA PRO A 3 -13.65 -2.52 16.93
C PRO A 3 -12.25 -2.89 17.43
N SER A 4 -12.20 -3.39 18.68
CA SER A 4 -10.98 -3.96 19.27
C SER A 4 -10.77 -5.36 18.71
N PHE A 5 -9.68 -5.58 17.98
CA PHE A 5 -9.31 -6.88 17.42
C PHE A 5 -8.33 -7.59 18.35
N SER A 6 -8.81 -8.59 19.11
CA SER A 6 -8.05 -9.24 20.18
C SER A 6 -7.22 -10.46 19.74
N SER A 7 -7.19 -10.83 18.46
CA SER A 7 -6.34 -11.91 17.96
C SER A 7 -5.92 -11.72 16.50
N GLN A 8 -4.77 -12.29 16.12
CA GLN A 8 -4.23 -12.26 14.75
C GLN A 8 -5.24 -12.83 13.73
N ASN A 9 -5.94 -13.91 14.09
CA ASN A 9 -7.01 -14.48 13.26
C ASN A 9 -8.16 -13.49 13.03
N THR A 10 -8.49 -12.66 14.03
CA THR A 10 -9.55 -11.66 13.88
C THR A 10 -9.14 -10.55 12.92
N VAL A 11 -7.89 -10.07 13.00
CA VAL A 11 -7.35 -9.05 12.08
C VAL A 11 -7.36 -9.58 10.65
N GLY A 12 -6.85 -10.78 10.43
CA GLY A 12 -6.79 -11.39 9.11
C GLY A 12 -8.17 -11.63 8.50
N ASN A 13 -9.12 -12.17 9.26
CA ASN A 13 -10.48 -12.39 8.78
C ASN A 13 -11.18 -11.07 8.42
N TYR A 14 -10.98 -10.03 9.23
CA TYR A 14 -11.57 -8.72 8.95
C TYR A 14 -10.99 -8.09 7.69
N PHE A 15 -9.67 -8.10 7.54
CA PHE A 15 -9.00 -7.65 6.32
C PHE A 15 -9.52 -8.39 5.08
N GLN A 16 -9.57 -9.72 5.12
CA GLN A 16 -10.06 -10.54 4.01
C GLN A 16 -11.48 -10.17 3.61
N GLN A 17 -12.36 -9.95 4.59
CA GLN A 17 -13.75 -9.57 4.33
C GLN A 17 -13.84 -8.22 3.62
N ILE A 18 -13.24 -7.17 4.20
CA ILE A 18 -13.38 -5.81 3.67
C ILE A 18 -12.62 -5.61 2.34
N LEU A 19 -11.50 -6.31 2.15
CA LEU A 19 -10.76 -6.27 0.89
C LEU A 19 -11.58 -6.96 -0.21
N ARG A 20 -12.18 -8.13 0.07
CA ARG A 20 -13.09 -8.79 -0.89
C ARG A 20 -14.27 -7.91 -1.25
N ASP A 21 -14.92 -7.30 -0.27
CA ASP A 21 -16.05 -6.39 -0.51
C ASP A 21 -15.66 -5.21 -1.41
N TRP A 22 -14.47 -4.65 -1.22
CA TRP A 22 -13.98 -3.57 -2.07
C TRP A 22 -13.61 -4.00 -3.48
N VAL A 23 -12.94 -5.15 -3.63
CA VAL A 23 -12.46 -5.63 -4.93
C VAL A 23 -13.60 -6.18 -5.78
N VAL A 24 -14.48 -6.97 -5.18
CA VAL A 24 -15.53 -7.72 -5.88
C VAL A 24 -16.82 -6.90 -5.98
N ASN A 25 -17.23 -6.27 -4.88
CA ASN A 25 -18.53 -5.59 -4.80
C ASN A 25 -18.43 -4.07 -4.97
N GLY A 26 -17.21 -3.52 -5.05
CA GLY A 26 -16.99 -2.07 -5.08
C GLY A 26 -17.38 -1.36 -3.78
N LYS A 27 -17.61 -2.11 -2.69
CA LYS A 27 -18.01 -1.56 -1.38
C LYS A 27 -16.77 -1.26 -0.56
N PHE A 28 -16.60 0.00 -0.17
CA PHE A 28 -15.48 0.43 0.64
C PHE A 28 -15.95 1.13 1.92
N PRO A 29 -15.13 1.11 2.99
CA PRO A 29 -15.41 1.92 4.17
C PRO A 29 -15.45 3.42 3.85
N GLU A 30 -16.36 4.15 4.49
CA GLU A 30 -16.48 5.61 4.33
C GLU A 30 -15.41 6.39 5.12
N THR A 31 -14.75 5.73 6.07
CA THR A 31 -13.71 6.30 6.93
C THR A 31 -12.47 5.42 6.92
N THR A 32 -11.36 5.93 7.47
CA THR A 32 -10.18 5.13 7.77
C THR A 32 -10.55 3.93 8.63
N VAL A 33 -9.98 2.77 8.29
CA VAL A 33 -10.11 1.53 9.07
C VAL A 33 -8.72 0.95 9.23
N GLU A 34 -8.30 0.73 10.47
CA GLU A 34 -7.03 0.04 10.77
C GLU A 34 -7.23 -1.04 11.82
N ALA A 35 -6.36 -2.04 11.79
CA ALA A 35 -6.26 -3.06 12.81
C ALA A 35 -4.82 -3.59 12.88
N CYS A 36 -4.40 -4.01 14.08
CA CYS A 36 -3.08 -4.57 14.31
C CYS A 36 -3.16 -5.68 15.37
N SER A 37 -2.43 -6.77 15.14
CA SER A 37 -2.32 -7.89 16.07
C SER A 37 -1.36 -7.55 17.20
N PRO A 38 -1.49 -8.21 18.37
CA PRO A 38 -0.51 -8.07 19.45
C PRO A 38 0.92 -8.44 19.03
N SER A 39 1.10 -9.43 18.16
CA SER A 39 2.40 -9.86 17.65
C SER A 39 3.11 -8.73 16.89
N LEU A 40 2.42 -8.10 15.94
CA LEU A 40 3.01 -7.04 15.14
C LEU A 40 3.22 -5.77 15.96
N ALA A 41 2.26 -5.39 16.81
CA ALA A 41 2.42 -4.24 17.70
C ALA A 41 3.67 -4.39 18.57
N THR A 42 3.90 -5.58 19.14
CA THR A 42 5.10 -5.89 19.94
C THR A 42 6.38 -5.76 19.12
N LYS A 43 6.40 -6.23 17.86
CA LYS A 43 7.56 -6.05 16.95
C LYS A 43 7.88 -4.59 16.69
N MET A 44 6.86 -3.74 16.69
CA MET A 44 7.00 -2.29 16.55
C MET A 44 7.32 -1.57 17.87
N GLY A 45 7.39 -2.31 18.98
CA GLY A 45 7.63 -1.74 20.31
C GLY A 45 6.44 -0.94 20.84
N ALA A 46 5.22 -1.31 20.45
CA ALA A 46 3.96 -0.71 20.86
C ALA A 46 3.02 -1.78 21.45
N THR A 47 1.91 -1.34 22.04
CA THR A 47 0.76 -2.20 22.37
C THR A 47 -0.28 -2.12 21.26
N THR A 48 -1.27 -3.01 21.25
CA THR A 48 -2.39 -2.96 20.30
C THR A 48 -3.17 -1.65 20.37
N GLU A 49 -3.24 -1.02 21.54
CA GLU A 49 -3.98 0.23 21.77
C GLU A 49 -3.19 1.47 21.36
N SER A 50 -1.85 1.38 21.32
CA SER A 50 -0.96 2.50 21.00
C SER A 50 -0.41 2.45 19.57
N PHE A 51 -0.48 1.29 18.92
CA PHE A 51 -0.12 1.16 17.51
C PHE A 51 -1.19 1.82 16.62
N THR A 52 -0.75 2.72 15.75
CA THR A 52 -1.52 3.27 14.64
C THR A 52 -0.59 3.49 13.45
N PHE A 53 -1.09 3.28 12.24
CA PHE A 53 -0.34 3.55 11.01
C PHE A 53 -0.02 5.06 10.88
N ASP A 54 -0.82 5.94 11.47
CA ASP A 54 -0.61 7.38 11.39
C ASP A 54 0.70 7.84 12.06
N ASN A 55 1.28 7.03 12.94
CA ASN A 55 2.61 7.27 13.53
C ASN A 55 3.74 7.32 12.49
N TYR A 56 3.51 6.81 11.29
CA TYR A 56 4.50 6.78 10.21
C TYR A 56 4.22 7.82 9.12
N ILE A 57 3.26 8.73 9.33
CA ILE A 57 3.07 9.90 8.46
C ILE A 57 4.24 10.86 8.67
N HIS A 58 4.95 11.19 7.59
CA HIS A 58 6.03 12.17 7.57
C HIS A 58 5.54 13.49 6.98
N SER A 59 5.91 14.60 7.62
CA SER A 59 5.80 15.90 6.98
C SER A 59 6.91 16.08 5.94
N SER A 60 6.69 16.95 4.96
CA SER A 60 7.59 17.22 3.82
C SER A 60 9.00 17.73 4.17
N GLN A 61 9.38 17.78 5.45
CA GLN A 61 10.60 18.39 5.96
C GLN A 61 11.70 17.39 6.40
N THR A 62 11.55 16.09 6.13
CA THR A 62 12.60 15.11 6.43
C THR A 62 13.64 15.06 5.30
N PRO A 63 14.88 15.54 5.49
CA PRO A 63 15.87 15.72 4.42
C PRO A 63 16.35 14.39 3.81
N GLU A 64 16.09 13.27 4.49
CA GLU A 64 16.47 11.93 4.04
C GLU A 64 15.42 11.25 3.16
N TRP A 65 14.33 11.94 2.80
CA TRP A 65 13.24 11.37 2.00
C TRP A 65 12.89 12.24 0.80
N SER A 66 12.41 11.62 -0.27
CA SER A 66 12.09 12.30 -1.52
C SER A 66 10.93 11.62 -2.24
N LEU A 67 10.10 12.43 -2.91
CA LEU A 67 9.17 11.93 -3.89
C LEU A 67 9.94 11.56 -5.17
N ARG A 68 9.73 10.36 -5.67
CA ARG A 68 10.33 9.85 -6.91
C ARG A 68 9.25 9.57 -7.94
N PRO A 69 9.38 10.10 -9.16
CA PRO A 69 8.42 9.80 -10.22
C PRO A 69 8.56 8.35 -10.67
N LEU A 70 7.43 7.70 -10.90
CA LEU A 70 7.32 6.44 -11.61
C LEU A 70 6.65 6.69 -12.96
N ASP A 71 7.31 6.22 -14.01
CA ASP A 71 6.84 6.32 -15.37
C ASP A 71 6.46 4.93 -15.91
N PHE A 72 5.15 4.68 -15.98
CA PHE A 72 4.58 3.50 -16.64
C PHE A 72 4.13 3.79 -18.09
N GLY A 73 4.61 4.87 -18.70
CA GLY A 73 4.29 5.23 -20.08
C GLY A 73 2.81 5.50 -20.29
N SER A 74 2.24 4.96 -21.37
CA SER A 74 0.84 5.16 -21.76
C SER A 74 -0.17 4.37 -20.91
N ASP A 75 0.28 3.46 -20.05
CA ASP A 75 -0.62 2.66 -19.20
C ASP A 75 -1.32 3.51 -18.12
N LEU A 76 -0.75 4.68 -17.84
CA LEU A 76 -1.30 5.68 -16.93
C LEU A 76 -1.39 7.01 -17.66
N GLY A 77 -2.48 7.75 -17.43
CA GLY A 77 -2.64 9.09 -17.99
C GLY A 77 -1.60 10.10 -17.49
N GLY A 78 -0.85 9.81 -16.42
CA GLY A 78 0.13 10.71 -15.82
C GLY A 78 1.18 10.01 -14.95
N THR A 79 2.02 10.81 -14.30
CA THR A 79 3.15 10.35 -13.48
C THR A 79 2.73 10.05 -12.04
N LEU A 80 3.03 8.84 -11.55
CA LEU A 80 2.87 8.50 -10.13
C LEU A 80 4.09 8.95 -9.34
N TYR A 81 3.92 9.34 -8.08
CA TYR A 81 5.05 9.61 -7.18
C TYR A 81 5.03 8.65 -5.99
N ILE A 82 6.19 8.06 -5.72
CA ILE A 82 6.41 7.26 -4.51
C ILE A 82 7.34 8.00 -3.57
N TYR A 83 7.04 7.92 -2.27
CA TYR A 83 7.84 8.53 -1.23
C TYR A 83 8.86 7.52 -0.75
N LEU A 84 10.14 7.83 -0.94
CA LEU A 84 11.23 6.91 -0.70
C LEU A 84 12.34 7.59 0.12
N PRO A 85 13.09 6.82 0.93
CA PRO A 85 14.38 7.28 1.41
C PRO A 85 15.24 7.73 0.23
N THR A 86 15.99 8.81 0.40
CA THR A 86 16.92 9.36 -0.61
C THR A 86 17.96 8.35 -1.06
N THR A 87 18.32 7.40 -0.19
CA THR A 87 19.22 6.28 -0.48
C THR A 87 18.59 5.19 -1.36
N TRP A 88 17.26 5.19 -1.51
CA TRP A 88 16.49 4.29 -2.37
C TRP A 88 16.23 4.96 -3.74
N ALA A 89 17.26 5.55 -4.33
CA ALA A 89 17.12 6.40 -5.53
C ALA A 89 17.12 5.62 -6.86
N GLN A 90 17.51 4.35 -6.83
CA GLN A 90 17.69 3.56 -8.05
C GLN A 90 16.38 2.87 -8.42
N LEU A 91 15.85 3.18 -9.61
CA LEU A 91 14.67 2.53 -10.16
C LEU A 91 15.10 1.65 -11.34
N ASN A 92 14.81 0.36 -11.26
CA ASN A 92 15.04 -0.59 -12.34
C ASN A 92 13.69 -1.03 -12.92
N LYS A 93 13.43 -0.68 -14.18
CA LYS A 93 12.18 -1.00 -14.87
C LYS A 93 12.25 -2.42 -15.45
N LEU A 94 11.24 -3.21 -15.14
CA LEU A 94 10.95 -4.53 -15.69
C LEU A 94 9.69 -4.44 -16.57
N ASP A 95 9.35 -5.52 -17.28
CA ASP A 95 8.23 -5.52 -18.23
C ASP A 95 6.89 -5.06 -17.62
N ASN A 96 6.54 -5.57 -16.44
CA ASN A 96 5.29 -5.24 -15.73
C ASN A 96 5.51 -4.71 -14.30
N ALA A 97 6.75 -4.34 -13.96
CA ALA A 97 7.10 -3.92 -12.63
C ALA A 97 8.24 -2.89 -12.61
N THR A 98 8.39 -2.18 -11.51
CA THR A 98 9.57 -1.37 -11.22
C THR A 98 10.15 -1.81 -9.88
N GLN A 99 11.45 -2.10 -9.84
CA GLN A 99 12.16 -2.36 -8.60
C GLN A 99 12.81 -1.08 -8.08
N VAL A 100 12.54 -0.77 -6.82
CA VAL A 100 13.26 0.26 -6.07
C VAL A 100 14.45 -0.40 -5.40
N LEU A 101 15.65 0.12 -5.67
CA LEU A 101 16.90 -0.41 -5.16
C LEU A 101 17.60 0.61 -4.25
N SER A 102 18.38 0.09 -3.31
CA SER A 102 19.33 0.87 -2.51
C SER A 102 20.65 0.12 -2.42
N GLY A 103 21.73 0.75 -2.88
CA GLY A 103 23.03 0.08 -2.99
C GLY A 103 23.00 -1.17 -3.88
N GLY A 104 22.16 -1.18 -4.91
CA GLY A 104 21.96 -2.33 -5.81
C GLY A 104 21.06 -3.44 -5.26
N LEU A 105 20.58 -3.34 -4.02
CA LEU A 105 19.69 -4.34 -3.41
C LEU A 105 18.22 -3.92 -3.52
N PRO A 106 17.30 -4.82 -3.91
CA PRO A 106 15.86 -4.54 -3.92
C PRO A 106 15.32 -4.18 -2.55
N ARG A 107 14.52 -3.12 -2.49
CA ARG A 107 13.80 -2.66 -1.30
C ARG A 107 12.30 -2.79 -1.46
N GLN A 108 11.80 -2.52 -2.65
CA GLN A 108 10.39 -2.66 -3.00
C GLN A 108 10.27 -3.08 -4.47
N THR A 109 9.21 -3.81 -4.81
CA THR A 109 8.80 -4.05 -6.19
C THR A 109 7.38 -3.53 -6.39
N LEU A 110 7.19 -2.74 -7.44
CA LEU A 110 5.93 -2.06 -7.74
C LEU A 110 5.37 -2.63 -9.02
N TYR A 111 4.19 -3.21 -8.95
CA TYR A 111 3.46 -3.80 -10.06
C TYR A 111 2.30 -2.90 -10.44
N LEU A 112 2.14 -2.64 -11.74
CA LEU A 112 0.92 -2.00 -12.26
C LEU A 112 0.06 -3.08 -12.88
N MET A 113 -1.18 -3.22 -12.40
CA MET A 113 -2.10 -4.28 -12.83
C MET A 113 -3.48 -3.71 -13.16
N ASP A 114 -4.20 -4.39 -14.05
CA ASP A 114 -5.63 -4.19 -14.23
C ASP A 114 -6.40 -4.74 -13.03
N LYS A 115 -7.29 -3.92 -12.44
CA LYS A 115 -8.09 -4.32 -11.27
C LYS A 115 -8.92 -5.59 -11.54
N PRO A 116 -9.56 -5.78 -12.73
CA PRO A 116 -10.27 -7.02 -13.06
C PRO A 116 -9.38 -8.26 -13.18
N ASP A 117 -8.10 -8.11 -13.50
CA ASP A 117 -7.18 -9.25 -13.57
C ASP A 117 -6.62 -9.58 -12.20
N TRP A 118 -6.30 -8.57 -11.40
CA TRP A 118 -5.89 -8.80 -10.02
C TRP A 118 -6.98 -9.45 -9.18
N SER A 119 -8.26 -9.09 -9.38
CA SER A 119 -9.38 -9.69 -8.63
C SER A 119 -9.46 -11.22 -8.80
N LYS A 120 -9.05 -11.75 -9.97
CA LYS A 120 -8.97 -13.21 -10.22
C LYS A 120 -7.88 -13.89 -9.37
N THR A 121 -6.89 -13.14 -8.91
CA THR A 121 -5.77 -13.63 -8.08
C THR A 121 -5.96 -13.35 -6.59
N LEU A 122 -7.06 -12.69 -6.20
CA LEU A 122 -7.30 -12.23 -4.84
C LEU A 122 -7.24 -13.38 -3.83
N GLU A 123 -7.91 -14.50 -4.11
CA GLU A 123 -7.92 -15.65 -3.19
C GLU A 123 -6.53 -16.27 -3.02
N GLN A 124 -5.73 -16.31 -4.08
CA GLN A 124 -4.34 -16.77 -4.01
C GLN A 124 -3.50 -15.80 -3.16
N PHE A 125 -3.73 -14.49 -3.26
CA PHE A 125 -3.06 -13.51 -2.41
C PHE A 125 -3.41 -13.69 -0.93
N LEU A 126 -4.71 -13.85 -0.64
CA LEU A 126 -5.21 -14.03 0.72
C LEU A 126 -4.73 -15.34 1.37
N SER A 127 -4.30 -16.33 0.58
CA SER A 127 -3.74 -17.58 1.08
C SER A 127 -2.21 -17.58 1.30
N GLN A 128 -1.50 -16.48 1.03
CA GLN A 128 -0.03 -16.47 1.09
C GLN A 128 0.55 -16.42 2.52
N GLY A 129 -0.25 -16.05 3.51
CA GLY A 129 0.20 -15.96 4.89
C GLY A 129 -0.81 -15.24 5.78
N GLU A 130 -0.41 -15.05 7.04
CA GLU A 130 -1.28 -14.46 8.05
C GLU A 130 -1.15 -12.94 8.10
N ILE A 131 -2.25 -12.25 7.83
CA ILE A 131 -2.33 -10.79 7.92
C ILE A 131 -2.36 -10.41 9.41
N SER A 132 -1.35 -9.65 9.82
CA SER A 132 -1.14 -9.23 11.20
C SER A 132 -1.50 -7.77 11.44
N ALA A 133 -1.49 -6.92 10.41
CA ALA A 133 -2.06 -5.58 10.48
C ALA A 133 -2.47 -5.09 9.10
N PHE A 134 -3.37 -4.11 9.09
CA PHE A 134 -3.68 -3.37 7.88
C PHE A 134 -4.23 -1.99 8.21
N VAL A 135 -4.19 -1.11 7.21
CA VAL A 135 -4.94 0.14 7.19
C VAL A 135 -5.54 0.37 5.82
N TYR A 136 -6.72 0.97 5.82
CA TYR A 136 -7.42 1.51 4.67
C TYR A 136 -7.60 3.01 4.86
N TYR A 137 -7.24 3.78 3.83
CA TYR A 137 -7.53 5.20 3.73
C TYR A 137 -8.36 5.48 2.48
N LEU A 138 -9.48 6.20 2.67
CA LEU A 138 -10.25 6.79 1.57
C LEU A 138 -9.63 8.15 1.23
N ILE A 139 -8.87 8.22 0.14
CA ILE A 139 -8.15 9.45 -0.22
C ILE A 139 -9.08 10.40 -0.99
N GLN A 140 -9.74 9.91 -2.04
CA GLN A 140 -10.80 10.64 -2.74
C GLN A 140 -11.85 9.66 -3.27
N PRO A 141 -13.10 9.77 -2.79
CA PRO A 141 -14.18 8.95 -3.32
C PRO A 141 -14.53 9.36 -4.76
N PRO A 142 -15.02 8.43 -5.59
CA PRO A 142 -15.13 6.98 -5.35
C PRO A 142 -13.90 6.17 -5.83
N GLU A 143 -12.84 6.80 -6.30
CA GLU A 143 -11.84 6.14 -7.15
C GLU A 143 -10.49 5.87 -6.46
N PHE A 144 -10.12 6.72 -5.49
CA PHE A 144 -8.78 6.74 -4.94
C PHE A 144 -8.76 6.19 -3.51
N HIS A 145 -8.28 4.97 -3.41
CA HIS A 145 -8.15 4.21 -2.17
C HIS A 145 -6.68 3.85 -1.96
N GLN A 146 -6.27 3.81 -0.69
CA GLN A 146 -4.97 3.30 -0.28
C GLN A 146 -5.20 2.20 0.76
N TRP A 147 -4.62 1.04 0.50
CA TRP A 147 -4.58 -0.07 1.45
C TRP A 147 -3.12 -0.39 1.76
N ILE A 148 -2.83 -0.69 3.01
CA ILE A 148 -1.54 -1.22 3.42
C ILE A 148 -1.82 -2.43 4.30
N CYS A 149 -1.12 -3.55 4.08
CA CYS A 149 -1.20 -4.69 4.98
C CYS A 149 0.17 -5.32 5.25
N CYS A 150 0.30 -5.83 6.46
CA CYS A 150 1.45 -6.58 6.95
C CYS A 150 1.07 -8.05 7.07
N MET A 151 1.92 -8.91 6.52
CA MET A 151 1.77 -10.37 6.56
C MET A 151 3.00 -10.98 7.22
N GLU A 152 2.80 -11.67 8.34
CA GLU A 152 3.91 -12.33 9.05
C GLU A 152 4.24 -13.67 8.41
N ALA A 153 5.53 -13.90 8.15
CA ALA A 153 6.07 -15.14 7.62
C ALA A 153 7.39 -15.47 8.32
N GLY A 154 7.31 -16.17 9.45
CA GLY A 154 8.47 -16.46 10.31
C GLY A 154 9.05 -15.19 10.94
N ASN A 155 10.34 -14.95 10.73
CA ASN A 155 11.03 -13.74 11.21
C ASN A 155 10.84 -12.52 10.31
N LYS A 156 10.16 -12.69 9.17
CA LYS A 156 9.97 -11.64 8.18
C LYS A 156 8.53 -11.14 8.18
N VAL A 157 8.36 -9.86 7.88
CA VAL A 157 7.07 -9.24 7.59
C VAL A 157 7.07 -8.83 6.13
N TRP A 158 6.15 -9.39 5.36
CA TRP A 158 5.84 -8.86 4.04
C TRP A 158 4.90 -7.67 4.19
N VAL A 159 5.20 -6.58 3.49
CA VAL A 159 4.39 -5.37 3.48
C VAL A 159 3.88 -5.16 2.08
N PHE A 160 2.57 -4.98 1.95
CA PHE A 160 1.91 -4.70 0.69
C PHE A 160 1.21 -3.35 0.77
N GLY A 161 1.39 -2.52 -0.25
CA GLY A 161 0.62 -1.30 -0.47
C GLY A 161 -0.21 -1.44 -1.74
N PHE A 162 -1.48 -1.07 -1.71
CA PHE A 162 -2.37 -1.07 -2.86
C PHE A 162 -2.93 0.34 -3.05
N TYR A 163 -2.73 0.90 -4.24
CA TYR A 163 -3.22 2.23 -4.61
C TYR A 163 -4.08 2.09 -5.85
N THR A 164 -5.33 2.53 -5.80
CA THR A 164 -6.19 2.51 -7.00
C THR A 164 -6.14 3.78 -7.80
N ALA A 165 -6.29 3.58 -9.11
CA ALA A 165 -6.72 4.56 -10.08
C ALA A 165 -7.89 3.95 -10.90
N PRO A 166 -8.62 4.73 -11.72
CA PRO A 166 -9.68 4.18 -12.56
C PRO A 166 -9.18 2.99 -13.41
N GLY A 167 -9.74 1.80 -13.17
CA GLY A 167 -9.39 0.55 -13.86
C GLY A 167 -8.05 -0.11 -13.46
N LYS A 168 -7.13 0.61 -12.81
CA LYS A 168 -5.78 0.15 -12.48
C LYS A 168 -5.53 0.03 -10.98
N LEU A 169 -4.59 -0.83 -10.61
CA LEU A 169 -4.11 -1.05 -9.26
C LEU A 169 -2.58 -1.03 -9.28
N LEU A 170 -1.98 -0.11 -8.52
CA LEU A 170 -0.56 -0.17 -8.20
C LEU A 170 -0.38 -0.99 -6.93
N ILE A 171 0.41 -2.05 -7.02
CA ILE A 171 0.74 -2.92 -5.89
C ILE A 171 2.22 -2.79 -5.58
N THR A 172 2.53 -2.27 -4.40
CA THR A 172 3.90 -2.31 -3.87
C THR A 172 4.05 -3.53 -2.98
N LYS A 173 5.10 -4.32 -3.21
CA LYS A 173 5.49 -5.46 -2.39
C LYS A 173 6.89 -5.22 -1.83
N ALA A 174 7.03 -5.38 -0.53
CA ALA A 174 8.29 -5.23 0.17
C ALA A 174 8.39 -6.22 1.33
N ASP A 175 9.58 -6.38 1.89
CA ASP A 175 9.78 -7.12 3.11
C ASP A 175 10.63 -6.36 4.13
N ALA A 176 10.47 -6.76 5.38
CA ALA A 176 11.21 -6.28 6.53
C ALA A 176 11.55 -7.44 7.45
N THR A 177 12.79 -7.50 7.93
CA THR A 177 13.29 -8.53 8.87
C THR A 177 13.50 -8.00 10.28
N ASP A 178 13.40 -6.68 10.46
CA ASP A 178 13.57 -6.00 11.74
C ASP A 178 12.63 -4.78 11.82
N LYS A 179 12.57 -4.18 13.02
CA LYS A 179 11.73 -3.02 13.29
C LYS A 179 12.06 -1.83 12.37
N ALA A 180 13.34 -1.49 12.25
CA ALA A 180 13.77 -0.30 11.49
C ALA A 180 13.42 -0.42 10.00
N SER A 181 13.64 -1.59 9.39
CA SER A 181 13.23 -1.85 8.02
C SER A 181 11.71 -1.81 7.87
N LEU A 182 10.94 -2.34 8.83
CA LEU A 182 9.48 -2.28 8.79
C LEU A 182 8.96 -0.83 8.89
N GLU A 183 9.54 -0.01 9.77
CA GLU A 183 9.25 1.42 9.85
C GLU A 183 9.52 2.12 8.53
N LEU A 184 10.67 1.88 7.90
CA LEU A 184 11.01 2.46 6.59
C LEU A 184 9.99 2.07 5.51
N GLN A 185 9.56 0.80 5.46
CA GLN A 185 8.57 0.35 4.49
C GLN A 185 7.20 1.00 4.75
N LEU A 186 6.73 1.03 6.00
CA LEU A 186 5.45 1.63 6.35
C LEU A 186 5.44 3.13 6.06
N THR A 187 6.48 3.87 6.47
CA THR A 187 6.63 5.30 6.16
C THR A 187 6.62 5.54 4.65
N SER A 188 7.34 4.75 3.86
CA SER A 188 7.33 4.87 2.40
C SER A 188 5.93 4.68 1.83
N LEU A 189 5.23 3.63 2.25
CA LEU A 189 3.91 3.30 1.69
C LEU A 189 2.84 4.31 2.11
N ILE A 190 2.83 4.76 3.36
CA ILE A 190 1.83 5.70 3.88
C ILE A 190 1.96 7.05 3.19
N ASN A 191 3.18 7.54 3.01
CA ASN A 191 3.43 8.87 2.45
C ASN A 191 3.56 8.88 0.93
N SER A 192 3.55 7.71 0.28
CA SER A 192 3.53 7.64 -1.18
C SER A 192 2.22 8.23 -1.69
N ASN A 193 2.34 9.29 -2.49
CA ASN A 193 1.20 10.04 -2.96
C ASN A 193 0.93 9.76 -4.45
N PRO A 194 -0.06 8.90 -4.77
CA PRO A 194 -0.48 8.71 -6.16
C PRO A 194 -1.21 9.93 -6.75
N TRP A 195 -1.57 10.98 -6.01
CA TRP A 195 -2.49 12.01 -6.50
C TRP A 195 -1.98 12.94 -7.60
N TYR A 196 -0.74 13.44 -7.51
CA TYR A 196 -0.39 14.67 -8.24
C TYR A 196 -0.34 14.52 -9.77
N GLY A 197 -0.26 13.30 -10.32
CA GLY A 197 -0.32 13.06 -11.76
C GLY A 197 -1.66 12.53 -12.30
N PHE A 198 -2.53 11.97 -11.46
CA PHE A 198 -3.70 11.21 -11.93
C PHE A 198 -5.00 12.01 -11.99
N ILE A 199 -5.23 12.91 -11.03
CA ILE A 199 -6.48 13.67 -11.00
C ILE A 199 -6.57 14.63 -12.21
N SER A 200 -5.44 15.18 -12.68
CA SER A 200 -5.42 16.01 -13.88
C SER A 200 -5.71 15.22 -15.16
N THR A 201 -5.44 13.91 -15.16
CA THR A 201 -5.50 13.06 -16.36
C THR A 201 -6.80 12.28 -16.45
N ALA A 202 -7.33 11.77 -15.33
CA ALA A 202 -8.69 11.24 -15.25
C ALA A 202 -9.76 12.31 -15.57
N SER A 203 -9.54 13.56 -15.13
CA SER A 203 -10.41 14.70 -15.44
C SER A 203 -10.37 15.13 -16.91
N SER A 204 -9.34 14.76 -17.68
CA SER A 204 -9.24 15.08 -19.11
C SER A 204 -9.74 13.96 -20.02
N THR A 205 -9.72 12.70 -19.57
CA THR A 205 -10.32 11.57 -20.31
C THR A 205 -11.84 11.46 -20.16
N SER A 206 -12.45 12.09 -19.16
CA SER A 206 -13.92 12.09 -18.97
C SER A 206 -14.67 13.13 -19.81
N LEU A 207 -13.96 13.92 -20.62
CA LEU A 207 -14.52 14.90 -21.56
C LEU A 207 -14.24 14.49 -23.01
N SER A 208 -14.88 13.42 -23.48
CA SER A 208 -15.11 13.20 -24.91
C SER A 208 -16.35 12.33 -25.13
N PRO A 209 -17.55 12.93 -25.18
CA PRO A 209 -18.66 12.32 -25.87
C PRO A 209 -18.44 12.50 -27.39
N VAL A 210 -18.40 11.40 -28.13
CA VAL A 210 -18.78 11.39 -29.55
C VAL A 210 -20.20 10.83 -29.63
#